data_AF-A0A931CKR7-F1
#
_entry.id   AF-A0A931CKR7-F1
#
_cell.length_a   1.000
_cell.length_b   1.000
_cell.length_c   1.000
_cell.angle_alpha   90.00
_cell.angle_beta   90.00
_cell.angle_gamma   90.00
#
_symmetry.space_group_name_H-M   'P 1'
#
loop_
_entity.id
_entity.type
_entity.pdbx_description
1 polymer ?
#
loop_
_entity_poly.entity_id
_entity_poly.type
_entity_poly.pdbx_seq_one_letter_code
_entity_poly.pdbx_strand_id
1 'polypeptide(L)'
;MRGKPIETIDDFWEAVSDPCGLPPRFGRNVEAWLDTIQRRAISGVIDHHDALIVHVDRAGFFSRSDRKVRDPKWAFAGRQSQLVIHQPAQPVSET
;
A
#
# COMPACT_ATOMS: atom_id res chain seq x y z
N MET A 1 -1.29 4.51 -6.31
CA MET A 1 -0.06 4.13 -7.01
C MET A 1 -0.37 3.27 -8.23
N ARG A 2 -1.40 3.64 -9.01
CA ARG A 2 -1.74 2.92 -10.23
C ARG A 2 -0.73 3.25 -11.33
N GLY A 3 -0.45 2.30 -12.21
CA GLY A 3 0.55 2.42 -13.28
C GLY A 3 2.01 2.32 -12.83
N LYS A 4 2.30 2.20 -11.52
CA LYS A 4 3.66 1.98 -11.01
C LYS A 4 3.94 0.48 -10.92
N PRO A 5 5.06 -0.03 -11.46
CA PRO A 5 5.44 -1.43 -11.27
C PRO A 5 5.79 -1.64 -9.79
N ILE A 6 5.10 -2.58 -9.15
CA ILE A 6 5.39 -3.06 -7.80
C ILE A 6 5.73 -4.54 -7.96
N GLU A 7 7.01 -4.89 -7.92
CA GLU A 7 7.50 -6.24 -8.19
C GLU A 7 7.80 -7.03 -6.91
N THR A 8 8.08 -6.30 -5.83
CA THR A 8 8.39 -6.83 -4.51
C THR A 8 7.53 -6.19 -3.41
N ILE A 9 7.56 -6.80 -2.22
CA ILE A 9 6.93 -6.22 -1.03
C ILE A 9 7.64 -4.95 -0.57
N ASP A 10 8.96 -4.84 -0.80
CA ASP A 10 9.74 -3.66 -0.44
C ASP A 10 9.38 -2.48 -1.34
N ASP A 11 9.17 -2.72 -2.64
CA ASP A 11 8.68 -1.72 -3.58
C ASP A 11 7.33 -1.15 -3.12
N PHE A 12 6.45 -2.01 -2.60
CA PHE A 12 5.16 -1.60 -2.06
C PHE A 12 5.34 -0.68 -0.84
N TRP A 13 6.12 -1.11 0.15
CA TRP A 13 6.32 -0.33 1.36
C TRP A 13 7.02 1.00 1.08
N GLU A 14 7.99 1.02 0.17
CA GLU A 14 8.64 2.25 -0.26
C GLU A 14 7.64 3.19 -0.94
N ALA A 15 6.83 2.66 -1.87
CA ALA A 15 5.89 3.48 -2.62
C ALA A 15 4.76 4.06 -1.75
N VAL A 16 4.40 3.40 -0.64
CA VAL A 16 3.44 3.94 0.36
C VAL A 16 4.12 4.95 1.29
N SER A 17 5.37 4.72 1.69
CA SER A 17 6.03 5.49 2.75
C SER A 17 6.20 6.97 2.40
N ASP A 18 6.66 7.26 1.19
CA ASP A 18 6.93 8.63 0.74
C ASP A 18 5.69 9.54 0.68
N PRO A 19 4.59 9.17 -0.03
CA PRO A 19 3.39 10.01 -0.06
C PRO A 19 2.68 10.10 1.29
N CYS A 20 2.89 9.13 2.18
CA CYS A 20 2.38 9.18 3.55
C CYS A 20 3.31 9.96 4.48
N GLY A 21 4.39 10.59 4.01
CA GLY A 21 5.30 11.38 4.86
C GLY A 21 5.89 10.58 6.03
N LEU A 22 6.12 9.28 5.83
CA LEU A 22 6.70 8.42 6.87
C LEU A 22 8.20 8.70 7.02
N PRO A 23 8.75 8.60 8.24
CA PRO A 23 10.16 8.86 8.47
C PRO A 23 11.05 7.86 7.71
N PRO A 24 12.27 8.23 7.29
CA PRO A 24 13.16 7.33 6.53
C PRO A 24 13.49 6.01 7.25
N ARG A 25 13.43 6.01 8.59
CA ARG A 25 13.66 4.84 9.46
C ARG A 25 12.39 4.04 9.77
N PHE A 26 11.28 4.34 9.10
CA PHE A 26 10.02 3.63 9.27
C PHE A 26 10.20 2.14 8.98
N GLY A 27 9.66 1.30 9.86
CA GLY A 27 9.66 -0.15 9.67
C GLY A 27 8.81 -0.49 8.44
N ARG A 28 9.45 -0.89 7.34
CA ARG A 28 8.78 -1.26 6.08
C ARG A 28 8.14 -2.65 6.19
N ASN A 29 7.23 -2.82 7.14
CA ASN A 29 6.55 -4.06 7.46
C ASN A 29 5.14 -3.82 7.99
N VAL A 30 4.40 -4.91 8.13
CA VAL A 30 3.00 -4.93 8.55
C VAL A 30 2.80 -4.37 9.95
N GLU A 31 3.65 -4.78 10.90
CA GLU A 31 3.52 -4.42 12.31
C GLU A 31 3.70 -2.92 12.51
N ALA A 32 4.74 -2.35 11.91
CA ALA A 32 5.00 -0.91 11.96
C ALA A 32 3.89 -0.10 11.26
N TRP A 33 3.30 -0.64 10.18
CA TRP A 33 2.15 -0.03 9.53
C TRP A 33 0.93 0.03 10.44
N LEU A 34 0.56 -1.10 11.04
CA LEU A 34 -0.56 -1.16 11.97
C LEU A 34 -0.35 -0.22 13.16
N ASP A 35 0.86 -0.18 13.69
CA ASP A 35 1.23 0.73 14.78
C ASP A 35 1.00 2.19 14.40
N THR A 36 1.43 2.59 13.20
CA THR A 36 1.23 3.94 12.64
C THR A 36 -0.25 4.30 12.50
N ILE A 37 -1.05 3.39 11.95
CA ILE A 37 -2.48 3.63 11.73
C ILE A 37 -3.24 3.70 13.07
N GLN A 38 -2.87 2.86 14.04
CA GLN A 38 -3.56 2.77 15.33
C GLN A 38 -3.15 3.86 16.31
N ARG A 39 -1.84 4.11 16.45
CA ARG A 39 -1.31 5.05 17.46
C ARG A 39 -1.33 6.49 16.99
N ARG A 40 -1.27 6.71 15.66
CA ARG A 40 -1.13 8.05 15.07
C ARG A 40 0.16 8.73 15.58
N ALA A 41 0.37 10.00 15.26
CA ALA A 41 1.52 10.83 15.64
C ALA A 41 2.87 10.44 15.00
N ILE A 42 2.88 9.52 14.05
CA ILE A 42 4.09 9.14 13.28
C ILE A 42 4.16 9.90 11.95
N SER A 43 3.01 10.20 11.35
CA SER A 43 2.91 10.90 10.08
C SER A 43 1.86 11.98 10.16
N GLY A 44 2.28 13.24 10.05
CA GLY A 44 1.35 14.37 9.99
C GLY A 44 0.36 14.27 8.82
N VAL A 45 0.73 13.59 7.74
CA VAL A 45 -0.18 13.33 6.60
C VAL A 45 -1.27 12.36 7.01
N ILE A 46 -0.90 11.19 7.55
CA ILE A 46 -1.87 10.18 7.99
C ILE A 46 -2.74 10.75 9.11
N ASP A 47 -2.16 11.49 10.05
CA ASP A 47 -2.86 12.03 11.21
C ASP A 47 -3.90 13.10 10.85
N HIS A 48 -3.72 13.80 9.72
CA HIS A 48 -4.68 14.79 9.24
C HIS A 48 -5.87 14.17 8.49
N HIS A 49 -5.85 12.86 8.24
CA HIS A 49 -6.90 12.16 7.50
C HIS A 49 -7.53 11.03 8.33
N ASP A 50 -8.86 10.91 8.24
CA ASP A 50 -9.61 9.87 8.93
C ASP A 50 -9.23 8.46 8.45
N ALA A 51 -9.01 8.31 7.15
CA ALA A 51 -8.66 7.06 6.51
C ALA A 51 -7.69 7.26 5.34
N LEU A 52 -6.86 6.23 5.12
CA LEU A 52 -5.96 6.13 3.99
C LEU A 52 -6.39 4.97 3.08
N ILE A 53 -6.64 5.26 1.81
CA ILE A 53 -7.01 4.26 0.81
C ILE A 53 -5.90 4.18 -0.24
N VAL A 54 -5.27 3.01 -0.32
CA VAL A 54 -4.20 2.73 -1.26
C VAL A 54 -4.75 1.96 -2.45
N HIS A 55 -4.62 2.55 -3.64
CA HIS A 55 -4.98 1.90 -4.89
C HIS A 55 -3.74 1.38 -5.63
N VAL A 56 -3.76 0.11 -6.00
CA VAL A 56 -2.73 -0.58 -6.78
C VAL A 56 -3.37 -1.36 -7.94
N ASP A 57 -2.59 -1.68 -8.97
CA ASP A 57 -3.06 -2.57 -10.04
C ASP A 57 -2.66 -4.03 -9.73
N ARG A 58 -3.46 -4.98 -10.23
CA ARG A 58 -3.23 -6.43 -10.12
C ARG A 58 -2.15 -6.87 -11.12
N ALA A 59 -0.95 -6.34 -10.93
CA ALA A 59 0.24 -6.63 -11.70
C ALA A 59 1.42 -6.92 -10.75
N GLY A 60 2.53 -7.46 -11.27
CA GLY A 60 3.76 -7.70 -10.51
C GLY A 60 3.50 -8.49 -9.23
N PHE A 61 3.93 -7.95 -8.09
CA PHE A 61 3.70 -8.48 -6.74
C PHE A 61 2.22 -8.81 -6.46
N PHE A 62 1.29 -7.91 -6.80
CA PHE A 62 -0.15 -8.09 -6.52
C PHE A 62 -0.88 -9.06 -7.46
N SER A 63 -0.22 -9.51 -8.54
CA SER A 63 -0.75 -10.59 -9.39
C SER A 63 -0.61 -11.97 -8.76
N ARG A 64 0.30 -12.11 -7.77
CA ARG A 64 0.62 -13.38 -7.11
C ARG A 64 -0.43 -13.72 -6.05
N SER A 65 -0.51 -15.00 -5.70
CA SER A 65 -1.47 -15.54 -4.71
C SER A 65 -0.80 -16.09 -3.44
N ASP A 66 0.48 -15.79 -3.25
CA ASP A 66 1.29 -16.34 -2.15
C ASP A 66 1.08 -15.61 -0.82
N ARG A 67 1.68 -16.15 0.25
CA ARG A 67 1.55 -15.61 1.61
C ARG A 67 2.05 -14.17 1.70
N LYS A 68 3.08 -13.78 0.96
CA LYS A 68 3.66 -12.43 1.01
C LYS A 68 2.67 -11.37 0.55
N VAL A 69 1.81 -11.68 -0.43
CA VAL A 69 0.74 -10.78 -0.86
C VAL A 69 -0.39 -10.64 0.18
N ARG A 70 -0.54 -11.60 1.09
CA ARG A 70 -1.55 -11.53 2.17
C ARG A 70 -1.17 -10.51 3.23
N ASP A 71 0.12 -10.30 3.45
CA ASP A 71 0.63 -9.42 4.51
C ASP A 71 0.16 -7.96 4.31
N PRO A 72 0.33 -7.32 3.13
CA PRO A 72 -0.26 -6.01 2.86
C PRO A 72 -1.79 -6.01 2.88
N LYS A 73 -2.45 -7.05 2.34
CA LYS A 73 -3.92 -7.12 2.36
C LYS A 73 -4.46 -7.10 3.79
N TRP A 74 -3.78 -7.79 4.70
CA TRP A 74 -4.15 -7.83 6.11
C TRP A 74 -3.88 -6.49 6.81
N ALA A 75 -2.72 -5.88 6.58
CA ALA A 75 -2.35 -4.58 7.16
C ALA A 75 -3.32 -3.44 6.78
N PHE A 76 -4.03 -3.59 5.66
CA PHE A 76 -4.99 -2.64 5.12
C PHE A 76 -6.43 -3.19 5.08
N ALA A 77 -6.78 -4.13 5.97
CA ALA A 77 -8.14 -4.65 6.07
C ALA A 77 -9.03 -3.85 7.04
N GLY A 78 -8.60 -2.64 7.43
CA GLY A 78 -9.24 -1.84 8.48
C GLY A 78 -10.20 -0.77 7.96
N ARG A 79 -10.81 -0.04 8.89
CA ARG A 79 -11.60 1.17 8.57
C ARG A 79 -10.72 2.39 8.28
N GLN A 80 -9.56 2.48 8.93
CA GLN A 80 -8.63 3.62 8.83
C GLN A 80 -7.57 3.41 7.74
N SER A 81 -7.37 2.19 7.27
CA SER A 81 -6.44 1.87 6.18
C SER A 81 -7.06 0.79 5.28
N GLN A 82 -7.10 1.05 3.98
CA GLN A 82 -7.71 0.16 2.98
C GLN A 82 -6.80 -0.04 1.77
N LEU A 83 -6.75 -1.27 1.25
CA LEU A 83 -6.02 -1.62 0.04
C LEU A 83 -7.01 -2.07 -1.03
N VAL A 84 -7.06 -1.32 -2.12
CA VAL A 84 -7.91 -1.59 -3.27
C VAL A 84 -7.04 -2.03 -4.44
N ILE A 85 -7.26 -3.26 -4.89
CA ILE A 85 -6.52 -3.85 -6.02
C ILE A 85 -7.42 -3.81 -7.25
N HIS A 86 -7.03 -3.02 -8.23
CA HIS A 86 -7.71 -2.90 -9.52
C HIS A 86 -7.21 -3.96 -10.49
N GLN A 87 -8.04 -4.40 -11.44
CA GLN A 87 -7.49 -5.12 -12.59
C GLN A 87 -6.57 -4.18 -13.38
N PRO A 88 -5.44 -4.68 -13.95
CA PRO A 88 -4.62 -3.86 -14.82
C PRO A 88 -5.50 -3.33 -15.95
N ALA A 89 -5.29 -2.06 -16.32
CA ALA A 89 -5.95 -1.50 -17.49
C ALA A 89 -5.63 -2.41 -18.69
N GLN A 90 -6.66 -2.96 -19.35
CA GLN A 90 -6.44 -3.71 -20.58
C GLN A 90 -5.78 -2.74 -21.57
N PRO A 91 -4.67 -3.12 -22.24
CA PRO A 91 -4.16 -2.30 -23.32
C PRO A 91 -5.28 -2.20 -24.36
N VAL A 92 -5.72 -0.97 -24.64
CA VAL A 92 -6.64 -0.72 -25.74
C VAL A 92 -5.92 -1.17 -27.01
N SER A 93 -6.42 -2.22 -27.65
CA SER A 93 -5.96 -2.60 -28.98
C SER A 93 -6.46 -1.53 -29.95
N GLU A 94 -5.58 -0.59 -30.32
CA GLU A 94 -5.81 0.29 -31.46
C GLU A 94 -5.91 -0.60 -32.71
N THR A 95 -7.05 -0.55 -33.40
CA THR A 95 -7.34 -1.28 -34.64
C THR A 95 -7.10 -0.36 -35.83
#